data_AF-A0A916HX27-F1
#
_entry.id   AF-A0A916HX27-F1
#
_cell.length_a   1.000
_cell.length_b   1.000
_cell.length_c   1.000
_cell.angle_alpha   90.00
_cell.angle_beta   90.00
_cell.angle_gamma   90.00
#
_symmetry.space_group_name_H-M   'P 1'
#
loop_
_entity.id
_entity.type
_entity.pdbx_description
1 polymer ?
#
loop_
_entity_poly.entity_id
_entity_poly.type
_entity_poly.pdbx_seq_one_letter_code
_entity_poly.pdbx_strand_id
1 'polypeptide(L)'
;MPKSIKASDVSTIIFVCEAGIGSSLMSVNALKKKLKAAKIENINVFHLASSRLPADAKFVICHKGMTKLVRSRAPEAVVVGFNFFFNDPVFDKVVKALAEGTEITEEN
;
A
#
# COMPACT_ATOMS: atom_id res chain seq x y z
N MET A 1 11.92 -3.72 -14.03
CA MET A 1 11.41 -5.03 -13.58
C MET A 1 10.18 -4.77 -12.70
N PRO A 2 9.05 -5.45 -12.91
CA PRO A 2 7.92 -5.38 -11.99
C PRO A 2 8.35 -6.00 -10.66
N LYS A 3 8.12 -5.30 -9.55
CA LYS A 3 8.43 -5.82 -8.22
C LYS A 3 7.23 -6.61 -7.70
N SER A 4 7.49 -7.80 -7.17
CA SER A 4 6.52 -8.61 -6.45
C SER A 4 6.96 -8.81 -5.02
N ILE A 5 6.00 -8.90 -4.11
CA ILE A 5 6.23 -9.26 -2.71
C ILE A 5 5.22 -10.32 -2.30
N LYS A 6 5.68 -11.34 -1.58
CA LYS A 6 4.77 -12.32 -0.99
C LYS A 6 3.98 -11.66 0.12
N ALA A 7 2.68 -11.93 0.18
CA ALA A 7 1.83 -11.48 1.26
C ALA A 7 2.40 -11.79 2.66
N SER A 8 3.04 -12.96 2.84
CA SER A 8 3.67 -13.34 4.12
C SER A 8 4.85 -12.45 4.53
N ASP A 9 5.49 -11.76 3.59
CA ASP A 9 6.57 -10.81 3.85
C ASP A 9 6.05 -9.40 4.18
N VAL A 10 4.76 -9.14 3.95
CA VAL A 10 4.12 -7.85 4.22
C VAL A 10 3.67 -7.80 5.67
N SER A 11 4.54 -7.32 6.56
CA SER A 11 4.20 -7.00 7.95
C SER A 11 3.69 -5.57 8.12
N THR A 12 4.06 -4.68 7.19
CA THR A 12 3.83 -3.25 7.29
C THR A 12 3.43 -2.69 5.93
N ILE A 13 2.30 -1.97 5.91
CA ILE A 13 1.80 -1.24 4.76
C ILE A 13 2.00 0.25 5.03
N ILE A 14 2.79 0.90 4.18
CA ILE A 14 2.99 2.36 4.26
C ILE A 14 2.10 3.03 3.22
N PHE A 15 1.18 3.87 3.69
CA PHE A 15 0.34 4.69 2.85
C PHE A 15 1.00 6.06 2.64
N VAL A 16 1.18 6.47 1.39
CA VAL A 16 1.83 7.72 1.01
C VAL A 16 0.86 8.65 0.29
N CYS A 17 0.75 9.89 0.79
CA CYS A 17 -0.04 10.96 0.18
C CYS A 17 0.78 12.24 0.00
N GLU A 18 0.42 13.06 -0.99
CA GLU A 18 1.10 14.31 -1.36
C GLU A 18 0.96 15.40 -0.30
N ALA A 19 -0.21 15.52 0.32
CA ALA A 19 -0.55 16.63 1.22
C ALA A 19 -0.49 16.27 2.73
N GLY A 20 -0.16 15.03 3.10
CA GLY A 20 -0.29 14.58 4.49
C GLY A 20 -1.75 14.36 4.95
N ILE A 21 -1.95 14.19 6.27
CA ILE A 21 -3.05 13.50 7.00
C ILE A 21 -4.50 13.74 6.51
N GLY A 22 -4.80 14.82 5.78
CA GLY A 22 -6.16 15.26 5.46
C GLY A 22 -6.95 14.42 4.46
N SER A 23 -6.35 13.95 3.35
CA SER A 23 -7.10 13.34 2.23
C SER A 23 -7.06 11.80 2.19
N SER A 24 -6.17 11.18 2.96
CA SER A 24 -5.94 9.72 2.90
C SER A 24 -6.49 8.93 4.08
N LEU A 25 -7.03 9.60 5.10
CA LEU A 25 -7.60 8.92 6.28
C LEU A 25 -8.77 8.01 5.91
N MET A 26 -9.58 8.42 4.92
CA MET A 26 -10.70 7.63 4.42
C MET A 26 -10.24 6.33 3.76
N SER A 27 -9.25 6.37 2.86
CA SER A 27 -8.73 5.18 2.19
C SER A 27 -8.00 4.25 3.16
N VAL A 28 -7.26 4.81 4.13
CA VAL A 28 -6.61 4.02 5.19
C VAL A 28 -7.65 3.32 6.06
N ASN A 29 -8.73 4.00 6.46
CA ASN A 29 -9.81 3.38 7.23
C ASN A 29 -10.57 2.32 6.43
N ALA A 30 -10.79 2.54 5.13
CA ALA A 30 -11.38 1.54 4.24
C ALA A 30 -10.49 0.29 4.16
N LEU A 31 -9.17 0.47 3.96
CA LEU A 31 -8.21 -0.64 3.94
C LEU A 31 -8.17 -1.39 5.27
N LYS A 32 -8.08 -0.68 6.40
CA LYS A 32 -8.11 -1.28 7.75
C LYS A 32 -9.40 -2.06 7.98
N LYS A 33 -10.55 -1.53 7.54
CA LYS A 33 -11.85 -2.22 7.63
C LYS A 33 -11.86 -3.51 6.81
N LYS A 34 -11.28 -3.50 5.60
CA LYS A 34 -11.16 -4.69 4.74
C LYS A 34 -10.20 -5.73 5.33
N LEU A 35 -9.03 -5.31 5.81
CA LEU A 35 -8.07 -6.20 6.51
C LEU A 35 -8.73 -6.87 7.73
N LYS A 36 -9.46 -6.10 8.53
CA LYS A 36 -10.20 -6.64 9.69
C LYS A 36 -11.30 -7.61 9.25
N ALA A 37 -12.02 -7.32 8.17
CA ALA A 37 -13.02 -8.24 7.61
C ALA A 37 -12.39 -9.55 7.11
N ALA A 38 -11.17 -9.49 6.58
CA ALA A 38 -10.37 -10.66 6.18
C ALA A 38 -9.66 -11.35 7.36
N LYS A 39 -9.86 -10.89 8.61
CA LYS A 39 -9.20 -11.37 9.84
C LYS A 39 -7.66 -11.25 9.80
N ILE A 40 -7.16 -10.24 9.09
CA ILE A 40 -5.73 -9.94 9.00
C ILE A 40 -5.40 -8.83 10.00
N GLU A 41 -4.91 -9.22 11.17
CA GLU A 41 -4.55 -8.28 12.26
C GLU A 41 -3.03 -8.13 12.43
N ASN A 42 -2.24 -8.99 11.79
CA ASN A 42 -0.78 -9.01 11.92
C ASN A 42 -0.04 -7.99 11.02
N ILE A 43 -0.78 -7.05 10.44
CA ILE A 43 -0.25 -6.06 9.49
C ILE A 43 -0.47 -4.65 10.04
N ASN A 44 0.62 -3.90 10.18
CA ASN A 44 0.58 -2.51 10.60
C ASN A 44 0.39 -1.59 9.39
N VAL A 45 -0.57 -0.67 9.48
CA VAL A 45 -0.82 0.32 8.43
C VAL A 45 -0.40 1.70 8.94
N PHE A 46 0.68 2.25 8.37
CA PHE A 46 1.19 3.59 8.68
C PHE A 46 0.85 4.57 7.58
N HIS A 47 0.68 5.84 7.93
CA HIS A 47 0.50 6.93 6.98
C HIS A 47 1.68 7.89 7.07
N LEU A 48 2.39 8.07 5.96
CA LEU A 48 3.61 8.88 5.88
C LEU A 48 3.55 9.78 4.64
N ALA A 49 4.17 10.96 4.72
CA ALA A 49 4.39 11.78 3.53
C ALA A 49 5.47 11.15 2.65
N SER A 50 5.42 11.39 1.33
CA SER A 50 6.46 10.90 0.40
C SER A 50 7.86 11.38 0.84
N SER A 51 7.95 12.56 1.44
CA SER A 51 9.16 13.14 2.01
C SER A 51 9.80 12.33 3.14
N ARG A 52 9.00 11.58 3.90
CA ARG A 52 9.41 10.78 5.08
C ARG A 52 9.35 9.27 4.85
N LEU A 53 9.16 8.83 3.60
CA LEU A 53 9.16 7.41 3.27
C LEU A 53 10.54 6.81 3.57
N PRO A 54 10.65 5.79 4.44
CA PRO A 54 11.93 5.17 4.72
C PRO A 54 12.30 4.19 3.60
N ALA A 55 13.60 4.01 3.37
CA ALA A 55 14.12 3.20 2.27
C ALA A 55 13.96 1.68 2.50
N ASP A 56 13.76 1.26 3.74
CA ASP A 56 13.49 -0.12 4.16
C ASP A 56 12.03 -0.54 3.98
N ALA A 57 11.18 0.36 3.48
CA ALA A 57 9.80 0.05 3.17
C ALA A 57 9.72 -1.12 2.20
N LYS A 58 9.02 -2.19 2.58
CA LYS A 58 8.79 -3.35 1.71
C LYS A 58 7.57 -3.17 0.81
N PHE A 59 6.52 -2.55 1.33
CA PHE A 59 5.25 -2.39 0.65
C PHE A 59 4.65 -1.00 0.87
N VAL A 60 4.37 -0.30 -0.22
CA VAL A 60 3.91 1.08 -0.21
C VAL A 60 2.67 1.22 -1.09
N ILE A 61 1.64 1.89 -0.58
CA ILE A 61 0.45 2.25 -1.34
C ILE A 61 0.44 3.76 -1.53
N CYS A 62 0.29 4.22 -2.77
CA CYS A 62 0.22 5.66 -3.07
C CYS A 62 -0.71 5.92 -4.26
N HIS A 63 -1.03 7.19 -4.50
CA HIS A 63 -1.83 7.55 -5.68
C HIS A 63 -1.01 7.33 -6.97
N LYS A 64 -1.64 6.90 -8.07
CA LYS A 64 -0.96 6.61 -9.35
C LYS A 64 -0.11 7.77 -9.88
N GLY A 65 -0.49 9.02 -9.61
CA GLY A 65 0.32 10.19 -9.96
C GLY A 65 1.67 10.30 -9.23
N MET A 66 1.82 9.65 -8.08
CA MET A 66 3.01 9.72 -7.22
C MET A 66 3.87 8.45 -7.26
N THR A 67 3.44 7.39 -7.97
CA THR A 67 4.16 6.11 -8.02
C THR A 67 5.61 6.27 -8.44
N LYS A 68 5.88 7.12 -9.45
CA LYS A 68 7.25 7.44 -9.90
C LYS A 68 8.12 8.05 -8.80
N LEU A 69 7.56 8.96 -8.01
CA LEU A 69 8.28 9.62 -6.91
C LEU A 69 8.59 8.63 -5.78
N VAL A 70 7.58 7.83 -5.41
CA VAL A 70 7.70 6.82 -4.34
C VAL A 70 8.72 5.76 -4.72
N ARG A 71 8.67 5.27 -5.96
CA ARG A 71 9.63 4.28 -6.49
C ARG A 71 11.06 4.82 -6.55
N SER A 72 11.24 6.11 -6.80
CA SER A 72 12.55 6.75 -6.77
C SER A 72 13.14 6.79 -5.33
N ARG A 73 12.27 6.96 -4.32
CA ARG A 73 12.68 7.00 -2.90
C ARG A 73 12.88 5.62 -2.29
N ALA A 74 11.99 4.69 -2.60
CA ALA A 74 12.05 3.31 -2.14
C ALA A 74 12.11 2.40 -3.37
N PRO A 75 13.29 2.30 -4.03
CA PRO A 75 13.46 1.46 -5.19
C PRO A 75 13.26 -0.02 -4.84
N GLU A 76 13.50 -0.39 -3.58
CA GLU A 76 13.36 -1.74 -3.02
C GLU A 76 11.90 -2.16 -2.76
N ALA A 77 11.01 -1.20 -2.53
CA ALA A 77 9.61 -1.44 -2.20
C ALA A 77 8.77 -1.88 -3.40
N VAL A 78 7.70 -2.64 -3.12
CA VAL A 78 6.58 -2.80 -4.05
C VAL A 78 5.65 -1.61 -3.89
N VAL A 79 5.47 -0.83 -4.96
CA VAL A 79 4.63 0.37 -4.96
C VAL A 79 3.32 0.07 -5.66
N VAL A 80 2.21 0.10 -4.92
CA VAL A 80 0.87 -0.09 -5.48
C VAL A 80 0.19 1.26 -5.66
N GLY A 81 -0.11 1.59 -6.92
CA GLY A 81 -0.83 2.79 -7.30
C GLY A 81 -2.34 2.60 -7.26
N PHE A 82 -3.06 3.38 -6.44
CA PHE A 82 -4.53 3.46 -6.54
C PHE A 82 -4.96 4.71 -7.32
N ASN A 83 -6.10 4.63 -7.99
CA ASN A 83 -6.71 5.75 -8.71
C ASN A 83 -7.89 6.36 -7.92
N PHE A 84 -8.65 5.54 -7.21
CA PHE A 84 -9.85 5.98 -6.50
C PHE A 84 -9.68 5.85 -4.99
N PHE A 85 -9.97 6.93 -4.26
CA PHE A 85 -9.90 6.91 -2.79
C PHE A 85 -10.99 6.02 -2.17
N PHE A 86 -12.09 5.83 -2.90
CA PHE A 86 -13.23 5.03 -2.51
C PHE A 86 -13.38 3.86 -3.47
N ASN A 87 -13.39 2.65 -2.91
CA ASN A 87 -13.75 1.42 -3.62
C ASN A 87 -12.86 1.06 -4.83
N ASP A 88 -11.58 1.43 -4.78
CA ASP A 88 -10.63 0.97 -5.79
C ASP A 88 -10.46 -0.56 -5.69
N PRO A 89 -10.64 -1.31 -6.80
CA PRO A 89 -10.49 -2.76 -6.82
C PRO A 89 -9.08 -3.21 -6.42
N VAL A 90 -8.08 -2.32 -6.50
CA VAL A 90 -6.71 -2.59 -6.03
C VAL A 90 -6.70 -2.90 -4.53
N PHE A 91 -7.51 -2.23 -3.70
CA PHE A 91 -7.56 -2.54 -2.27
C PHE A 91 -8.11 -3.93 -2.01
N ASP A 92 -9.14 -4.37 -2.74
CA ASP A 92 -9.66 -5.74 -2.62
C ASP A 92 -8.65 -6.77 -3.11
N LYS A 93 -7.96 -6.51 -4.23
CA LYS A 93 -6.88 -7.37 -4.73
C LYS A 93 -5.78 -7.53 -3.69
N VAL A 94 -5.31 -6.42 -3.10
CA VAL A 94 -4.25 -6.45 -2.07
C VAL A 94 -4.72 -7.22 -0.84
N VAL A 95 -5.91 -6.93 -0.31
CA VAL A 95 -6.42 -7.62 0.88
C VAL A 95 -6.64 -9.11 0.61
N LYS A 96 -7.17 -9.46 -0.56
CA LYS A 96 -7.35 -10.86 -0.97
C LYS A 96 -6.01 -11.56 -1.11
N ALA A 97 -5.02 -10.92 -1.72
CA ALA A 97 -3.68 -11.48 -1.83
C ALA A 97 -3.02 -11.68 -0.47
N LEU A 98 -3.20 -10.72 0.44
CA LEU A 98 -2.76 -10.84 1.84
C LEU A 98 -3.46 -11.98 2.58
N ALA A 99 -4.76 -12.21 2.32
CA ALA A 99 -5.54 -13.28 2.93
C ALA A 99 -5.15 -14.66 2.39
N GLU A 100 -4.92 -14.77 1.07
CA GLU A 100 -4.58 -16.01 0.38
C GLU A 100 -3.08 -16.34 0.46
N GLY A 101 -2.25 -15.42 0.93
CA GLY A 101 -0.80 -15.61 0.97
C GLY A 101 -0.13 -15.53 -0.41
N THR A 102 -0.77 -14.88 -1.38
CA THR A 102 -0.27 -14.81 -2.76
C THR A 102 0.70 -13.65 -2.97
N GLU A 103 1.34 -13.62 -4.13
CA GLU A 103 2.26 -12.55 -4.50
C GLU A 103 1.51 -11.30 -4.97
N ILE A 104 1.84 -10.17 -4.37
CA ILE A 104 1.33 -8.86 -4.75
C ILE A 104 2.33 -8.24 -5.73
N THR A 105 1.88 -7.98 -6.95
CA THR A 105 2.67 -7.33 -7.99
C THR A 105 2.38 -5.84 -8.08
N GLU A 106 3.42 -5.03 -8.27
CA GLU A 106 3.28 -3.64 -8.70
C GLU A 106 2.70 -3.60 -10.13
N GLU A 107 1.47 -3.09 -10.29
CA GLU A 107 0.89 -2.75 -11.60
C GLU A 107 1.49 -1.41 -12.06
N ASN A 108 2.18 -1.44 -13.20
CA ASN A 108 2.93 -0.31 -13.78
C ASN A 108 2.05 0.58 -14.69
#